data_AF-A0A9X6AF75-F1
#
_entry.id   AF-A0A9X6AF75-F1
#
_cell.length_a   1.000
_cell.length_b   1.000
_cell.length_c   1.000
_cell.angle_alpha   90.00
_cell.angle_beta   90.00
_cell.angle_gamma   90.00
#
_symmetry.space_group_name_H-M   'P 1'
#
loop_
_entity.id
_entity.type
_entity.pdbx_description
1 polymer ?
#
loop_
_entity_poly.entity_id
_entity_poly.type
_entity_poly.pdbx_seq_one_letter_code
_entity_poly.pdbx_strand_id
1 'polypeptide(L)'
;MRPHEVPLRARIGVDKIMWGSDYPHDEGTYPYSREGLRCAYAGVPREEVAAMVGGNTARVYGFDLDALDALAAKVGPTVAELAEPLTRPPADATSPVFARGASVRVW
;
A
#
# COMPACT_ATOMS: atom_id res chain seq x y z
N MET A 1 3.90 0.68 -4.75
CA MET A 1 4.50 -0.61 -5.16
C MET A 1 3.44 -1.41 -5.88
N ARG A 2 3.75 -1.93 -7.07
CA ARG A 2 2.87 -2.75 -7.91
C ARG A 2 2.96 -4.22 -7.50
N PRO A 3 1.95 -5.06 -7.77
CA PRO A 3 1.95 -6.47 -7.33
C PRO A 3 3.20 -7.25 -7.74
N HIS A 4 3.73 -7.02 -8.94
CA HIS A 4 4.94 -7.72 -9.42
C HIS A 4 6.24 -7.22 -8.76
N GLU A 5 6.22 -6.07 -8.10
CA GLU A 5 7.37 -5.51 -7.37
C GLU A 5 7.42 -5.98 -5.92
N VAL A 6 6.27 -6.38 -5.35
CA VAL A 6 6.14 -6.83 -3.95
C VAL A 6 7.07 -7.99 -3.59
N PRO A 7 7.35 -8.98 -4.46
CA PRO A 7 8.36 -10.00 -4.19
C PRO A 7 9.78 -9.45 -3.95
N LEU A 8 10.11 -8.26 -4.49
CA LEU A 8 11.44 -7.64 -4.33
C LEU A 8 11.69 -7.14 -2.90
N ARG A 9 10.64 -6.97 -2.07
CA ARG A 9 10.75 -6.46 -0.70
C ARG A 9 11.75 -7.24 0.16
N ALA A 10 11.84 -8.56 -0.04
CA ALA A 10 12.76 -9.41 0.72
C ALA A 10 14.23 -9.13 0.37
N ARG A 11 14.52 -8.77 -0.90
CA ARG A 11 15.86 -8.40 -1.35
C ARG A 11 16.23 -6.97 -0.94
N ILE A 12 15.26 -6.06 -0.94
CA ILE A 12 15.45 -4.65 -0.55
C ILE A 12 15.63 -4.54 0.97
N GLY A 13 14.82 -5.28 1.73
CA GLY A 13 14.65 -5.15 3.17
C GLY A 13 13.31 -4.48 3.48
N VAL A 14 12.43 -5.20 4.17
CA VAL A 14 11.08 -4.73 4.53
C VAL A 14 11.14 -3.45 5.37
N ASP A 15 12.15 -3.31 6.23
CA ASP A 15 12.41 -2.15 7.09
C ASP A 15 12.78 -0.86 6.33
N LYS A 16 13.09 -0.98 5.03
CA LYS A 16 13.53 0.13 4.15
C LYS A 16 12.45 0.59 3.17
N ILE A 17 11.24 0.05 3.28
CA ILE A 17 10.13 0.34 2.37
C ILE A 17 9.04 1.09 3.13
N MET A 18 8.55 2.17 2.53
CA MET A 18 7.37 2.91 2.99
C MET A 18 6.36 3.01 1.84
N TRP A 19 5.08 2.91 2.15
CA TRP A 19 4.00 3.18 1.20
C TRP A 19 3.63 4.67 1.20
N GLY A 20 3.29 5.20 0.01
CA GLY A 20 2.74 6.54 -0.16
C GLY A 20 1.64 6.53 -1.20
N SER A 21 0.63 7.37 -1.02
CA SER A 21 -0.53 7.45 -1.93
C SER A 21 -0.24 8.21 -3.22
N ASP A 22 0.74 9.12 -3.19
CA ASP A 22 1.09 10.07 -4.25
C ASP A 22 -0.09 10.94 -4.73
N TYR A 23 -0.97 11.32 -3.80
CA TYR A 23 -2.07 12.25 -4.09
C TYR A 23 -1.55 13.68 -4.35
N PRO A 24 -2.08 14.43 -5.34
CA PRO A 24 -3.18 14.10 -6.25
C PRO A 24 -2.75 13.61 -7.64
N HIS A 25 -1.55 13.06 -7.79
CA HIS A 25 -1.02 12.69 -9.10
C HIS A 25 -1.79 11.54 -9.75
N ASP A 26 -1.78 11.51 -11.08
CA ASP A 26 -2.47 10.49 -11.89
C ASP A 26 -1.91 9.08 -11.64
N GLU A 27 -0.62 8.98 -11.31
CA GLU A 27 0.06 7.73 -10.96
C GLU A 27 -0.26 7.27 -9.54
N GLY A 28 -0.77 8.19 -8.71
CA GLY A 28 -1.18 7.94 -7.34
C GLY A 28 -2.35 6.96 -7.23
N THR A 29 -2.76 6.68 -6.01
CA THR A 29 -3.78 5.64 -5.74
C THR A 29 -5.14 6.18 -5.39
N TYR A 30 -5.29 7.50 -5.18
CA TYR A 30 -6.59 8.11 -4.90
C TYR A 30 -7.52 7.99 -6.14
N PRO A 31 -8.83 7.76 -5.96
CA PRO A 31 -9.57 7.54 -4.71
C PRO A 31 -9.51 6.09 -4.17
N TYR A 32 -8.81 5.20 -4.87
CA TYR A 32 -8.80 3.76 -4.67
C TYR A 32 -7.59 3.24 -3.87
N SER A 33 -7.14 3.99 -2.86
CA SER A 33 -5.92 3.63 -2.09
C SER A 33 -6.05 2.29 -1.37
N ARG A 34 -7.25 1.97 -0.86
CA ARG A 34 -7.51 0.70 -0.17
C ARG A 34 -7.46 -0.49 -1.14
N GLU A 35 -8.06 -0.33 -2.32
CA GLU A 35 -7.99 -1.32 -3.40
C GLU A 35 -6.56 -1.48 -3.92
N GLY A 36 -5.80 -0.40 -4.05
CA GLY A 36 -4.39 -0.44 -4.44
C GLY A 36 -3.54 -1.20 -3.44
N LEU A 37 -3.75 -0.96 -2.13
CA LEU A 37 -3.09 -1.70 -1.06
C LEU A 37 -3.44 -3.19 -1.09
N ARG A 38 -4.72 -3.54 -1.26
CA ARG A 38 -5.19 -4.94 -1.40
C ARG A 38 -4.61 -5.62 -2.64
N CYS A 39 -4.55 -4.89 -3.76
CA CYS A 39 -3.99 -5.39 -5.01
C CYS A 39 -2.51 -5.77 -4.85
N ALA A 40 -1.74 -4.93 -4.14
CA ALA A 40 -0.31 -5.16 -3.93
C ALA A 40 -0.02 -6.16 -2.80
N TYR A 41 -0.68 -6.04 -1.65
CA TYR A 41 -0.23 -6.65 -0.39
C TYR A 41 -1.05 -7.85 0.07
N ALA A 42 -2.13 -8.24 -0.62
CA ALA A 42 -2.85 -9.46 -0.27
C ALA A 42 -1.91 -10.68 -0.35
N GLY A 43 -1.87 -11.48 0.72
CA GLY A 43 -0.97 -12.63 0.86
C GLY A 43 0.45 -12.32 1.35
N VAL A 44 0.79 -11.05 1.60
CA VAL A 44 2.02 -10.66 2.30
C VAL A 44 1.84 -10.86 3.80
N PRO A 45 2.85 -11.33 4.55
CA PRO A 45 2.74 -11.48 6.00
C PRO A 45 2.32 -10.19 6.72
N ARG A 46 1.46 -10.31 7.72
CA ARG A 46 0.81 -9.19 8.43
C ARG A 46 1.83 -8.18 8.95
N GLU A 47 2.88 -8.66 9.57
CA GLU A 47 3.94 -7.85 10.17
C GLU A 47 4.72 -7.06 9.11
N GLU A 48 4.92 -7.63 7.92
CA GLU A 48 5.58 -6.93 6.82
C GLU A 48 4.68 -5.82 6.25
N VAL A 49 3.38 -6.08 6.08
CA VAL A 49 2.42 -5.05 5.65
C VAL A 49 2.34 -3.92 6.66
N ALA A 50 2.21 -4.23 7.95
CA ALA A 50 2.16 -3.23 9.01
C ALA A 50 3.44 -2.37 9.05
N ALA A 51 4.62 -2.99 8.85
CA ALA A 51 5.88 -2.27 8.76
C ALA A 51 5.91 -1.32 7.55
N MET A 52 5.61 -1.83 6.34
CA MET A 52 5.72 -1.02 5.11
C MET A 52 4.66 0.07 4.99
N VAL A 53 3.44 -0.17 5.48
CA VAL A 53 2.31 0.78 5.31
C VAL A 53 2.31 1.86 6.39
N GLY A 54 2.86 1.59 7.59
CA GLY A 54 2.86 2.58 8.68
C GLY A 54 4.08 2.55 9.59
N GLY A 55 4.54 1.37 10.03
CA GLY A 55 5.57 1.26 11.07
C GLY A 55 6.92 1.89 10.70
N ASN A 56 7.38 1.70 9.47
CA ASN A 56 8.63 2.28 8.99
C ASN A 56 8.53 3.81 8.89
N THR A 57 7.39 4.33 8.42
CA THR A 57 7.09 5.77 8.39
C THR A 57 7.12 6.36 9.80
N ALA A 58 6.46 5.71 10.76
CA ALA A 58 6.48 6.14 12.15
C ALA A 58 7.88 6.20 12.73
N ARG A 59 8.71 5.17 12.50
CA ARG A 59 10.09 5.14 12.94
C ARG A 59 10.95 6.24 12.31
N VAL A 60 10.82 6.47 11.00
CA VAL A 60 11.65 7.44 10.25
C VAL A 60 11.30 8.87 10.63
N TYR A 61 10.01 9.19 10.76
CA TYR A 61 9.55 10.56 11.05
C TYR A 61 9.33 10.84 12.53
N GLY A 62 9.47 9.83 13.41
CA GLY A 62 9.30 9.98 14.86
C GLY A 62 7.84 10.16 15.28
N PHE A 63 6.89 9.51 14.58
CA PHE A 63 5.50 9.53 15.00
C PHE A 63 5.28 8.69 16.25
N ASP A 64 4.52 9.23 17.20
CA ASP A 64 4.03 8.52 18.38
C ASP A 64 2.87 7.61 17.98
N LEU A 65 3.12 6.30 17.93
CA LEU A 65 2.09 5.32 17.57
C LEU A 65 1.02 5.16 18.64
N ASP A 66 1.36 5.32 19.92
CA ASP A 66 0.38 5.21 21.01
C ASP A 66 -0.61 6.38 20.94
N ALA A 67 -0.12 7.58 20.63
CA ALA A 67 -0.97 8.75 20.40
C ALA A 67 -1.85 8.62 19.15
N LEU A 68 -1.40 7.90 18.13
CA LEU A 68 -2.11 7.74 16.85
C LEU A 68 -3.08 6.55 16.82
N ASP A 69 -2.95 5.58 17.74
CA ASP A 69 -3.66 4.29 17.67
C ASP A 69 -5.18 4.45 17.57
N ALA A 70 -5.77 5.30 18.41
CA ALA A 70 -7.21 5.57 18.41
C ALA A 70 -7.70 6.19 17.09
N LEU A 71 -6.87 7.04 16.45
CA LEU A 71 -7.21 7.64 15.17
C LEU A 71 -7.04 6.62 14.04
N ALA A 72 -5.94 5.86 14.04
CA ALA A 72 -5.66 4.81 13.07
C ALA A 72 -6.77 3.76 13.06
N ALA A 73 -7.27 3.35 14.23
CA ALA A 73 -8.41 2.44 14.36
C ALA A 73 -9.71 2.99 13.73
N LYS A 74 -9.86 4.32 13.66
CA LYS A 74 -11.06 4.96 13.08
C LYS A 74 -10.96 5.16 11.57
N VAL A 75 -9.78 5.50 11.03
CA VAL A 75 -9.64 5.96 9.63
C VAL A 75 -8.77 5.05 8.76
N GLY A 76 -7.84 4.32 9.36
CA GLY A 76 -6.89 3.47 8.66
C GLY A 76 -7.52 2.18 8.13
N PRO A 77 -6.98 1.58 7.06
CA PRO A 77 -7.36 0.24 6.66
C PRO A 77 -6.88 -0.77 7.71
N THR A 78 -7.65 -1.84 7.89
CA THR A 78 -7.21 -2.93 8.78
C THR A 78 -6.30 -3.90 8.02
N VAL A 79 -5.41 -4.60 8.71
CA VAL A 79 -4.61 -5.66 8.07
C VAL A 79 -5.52 -6.73 7.46
N ALA A 80 -6.63 -7.07 8.12
CA ALA A 80 -7.59 -8.04 7.61
C ALA A 80 -8.21 -7.58 6.28
N GLU A 81 -8.60 -6.30 6.19
CA GLU A 81 -9.07 -5.69 4.94
C GLU A 81 -8.00 -5.77 3.84
N LEU A 82 -6.73 -5.50 4.16
CA LEU A 82 -5.64 -5.56 3.17
C LEU A 82 -5.29 -7.00 2.74
N ALA A 83 -5.55 -7.99 3.59
CA ALA A 83 -5.32 -9.39 3.30
C ALA A 83 -6.33 -9.97 2.29
N GLU A 84 -7.51 -9.36 2.18
CA GLU A 84 -8.56 -9.74 1.23
C GLU A 84 -8.13 -9.40 -0.21
N PRO A 85 -7.86 -10.39 -1.08
CA PRO A 85 -7.42 -10.13 -2.45
C PRO A 85 -8.43 -9.29 -3.24
N LEU A 86 -7.94 -8.33 -4.03
CA LEU A 86 -8.79 -7.58 -4.95
C LEU A 86 -9.11 -8.45 -6.18
N THR A 87 -10.38 -8.82 -6.35
CA THR A 87 -10.82 -9.68 -7.46
C THR A 87 -10.92 -8.96 -8.79
N ARG A 88 -11.29 -7.67 -8.77
CA ARG A 88 -11.39 -6.81 -9.96
C ARG A 88 -11.01 -5.38 -9.60
N PRO A 89 -10.12 -4.72 -10.37
CA PRO A 89 -9.87 -3.29 -10.22
C PRO A 89 -11.13 -2.43 -10.45
N PRO A 90 -11.22 -1.25 -9.85
CA PRO A 90 -12.22 -0.25 -10.22
C PRO A 90 -12.11 0.08 -11.72
N ALA A 91 -13.24 0.23 -12.41
CA ALA A 91 -13.30 0.30 -13.87
C ALA A 91 -12.70 1.60 -14.43
N ASP A 92 -12.73 2.66 -13.63
CA ASP A 92 -12.25 4.01 -13.89
C ASP A 92 -10.87 4.30 -13.25
N ALA A 93 -10.24 3.31 -12.61
CA ALA A 93 -8.94 3.51 -12.00
C ALA A 93 -7.84 3.74 -13.05
N THR A 94 -7.09 4.82 -12.89
CA THR A 94 -5.96 5.19 -13.76
C THR A 94 -4.61 4.75 -13.20
N SER A 95 -4.53 4.50 -11.88
CA SER A 95 -3.28 4.17 -11.19
C SER A 95 -2.57 2.94 -11.80
N PRO A 96 -1.26 3.00 -12.05
CA PRO A 96 -0.46 1.87 -12.51
C PRO A 96 -0.45 0.66 -11.56
N VAL A 97 -0.88 0.81 -10.30
CA VAL A 97 -1.02 -0.32 -9.36
C VAL A 97 -1.99 -1.38 -9.88
N PHE A 98 -3.00 -0.98 -10.66
CA PHE A 98 -4.02 -1.85 -11.23
C PHE A 98 -3.69 -2.36 -12.63
N ALA A 99 -2.59 -1.91 -13.23
CA ALA A 99 -2.19 -2.33 -14.56
C ALA A 99 -1.74 -3.80 -14.58
N ARG A 100 -2.12 -4.52 -15.63
CA ARG A 100 -1.69 -5.92 -15.82
C ARG A 100 -0.27 -5.96 -16.39
N GLY A 101 0.61 -6.70 -15.74
CA GLY A 101 2.01 -6.88 -16.17
C GLY A 101 2.88 -5.64 -15.94
N ALA A 102 3.93 -5.47 -16.74
CA ALA A 102 4.83 -4.31 -16.68
C ALA A 102 4.36 -3.13 -17.56
N SER A 103 3.13 -3.18 -18.08
CA SER A 103 2.62 -2.13 -18.96
C SER A 103 2.25 -0.90 -18.13
N VAL A 104 2.96 0.21 -18.38
CA VAL A 104 2.58 1.54 -17.91
C VAL A 104 2.10 2.29 -19.14
N ARG A 105 0.88 2.85 -19.10
CA ARG A 105 0.51 3.88 -20.07
C ARG A 105 1.24 5.14 -19.66
N VAL A 106 2.38 5.37 -20.30
CA VAL A 106 3.06 6.65 -20.28
C VAL A 106 2.44 7.47 -21.39
N TRP A 107 1.99 8.67 -21.07
CA TRP A 107 1.53 9.64 -22.06
C TRP A 107 2.67 10.07 -22.98
#